data_AF-A0A2W6Q0V3-F1
#
_entry.id   AF-A0A2W6Q0V3-F1
#
_cell.length_a   1.000
_cell.length_b   1.000
_cell.length_c   1.000
_cell.angle_alpha   90.00
_cell.angle_beta   90.00
_cell.angle_gamma   90.00
#
_symmetry.space_group_name_H-M   'P 1'
#
loop_
_entity.id
_entity.type
_entity.pdbx_description
1 polymer ?
#
loop_
_entity_poly.entity_id
_entity_poly.type
_entity_poly.pdbx_seq_one_letter_code
_entity_poly.pdbx_strand_id
1 'polypeptide(L)'
;CPLVIDYLIDLATRSRRRLMIRLVKGAYWDSEIKRAQMDGLEGYPVYTRKVYTDVSYLACAKKLLAVPNLIYPQFATHNAHTLAAIYQLAGQNYYPGQYEFQCLHGMGEPLYEQVTGKVADGKLNRPCRIYAPVGTHETLLAYLVRRLLENGANTSFVNRIADTSLPLDELVADPVTAVEKLAQQEGQTGLPHPKIPLPRDLYGHGRDNSAGLDLANEHRLASLSSALLNSA
;
A
#
# COMPACT_ATOMS: atom_id res chain seq x y z
N CYS A 1 -6.83 -5.59 -1.82
CA CYS A 1 -7.13 -4.50 -0.86
C CYS A 1 -8.59 -4.03 -0.89
N PRO A 2 -9.15 -3.52 -2.01
CA PRO A 2 -10.49 -2.91 -2.00
C PRO A 2 -11.62 -3.86 -1.57
N LEU A 3 -11.51 -5.17 -1.86
CA LEU A 3 -12.46 -6.20 -1.42
C LEU A 3 -12.36 -6.50 0.08
N VAL A 4 -11.15 -6.39 0.66
CA VAL A 4 -10.96 -6.49 2.12
C VAL A 4 -11.66 -5.32 2.82
N ILE A 5 -11.63 -4.14 2.22
CA ILE A 5 -12.36 -2.97 2.73
C ILE A 5 -13.87 -3.23 2.70
N ASP A 6 -14.40 -3.81 1.62
CA ASP A 6 -15.84 -4.16 1.55
C ASP A 6 -16.25 -5.12 2.68
N TYR A 7 -15.43 -6.15 2.92
CA TYR A 7 -15.64 -7.06 4.04
C TYR A 7 -15.58 -6.34 5.40
N LEU A 8 -14.64 -5.40 5.60
CA LEU A 8 -14.54 -4.64 6.85
C LEU A 8 -15.72 -3.67 7.06
N ILE A 9 -16.26 -3.09 5.99
CA ILE A 9 -17.48 -2.27 6.03
C ILE A 9 -18.68 -3.11 6.45
N ASP A 10 -18.85 -4.29 5.86
CA ASP A 10 -19.88 -5.24 6.24
C ASP A 10 -19.71 -5.69 7.71
N LEU A 11 -18.49 -6.01 8.13
CA LEU A 11 -18.17 -6.38 9.52
C LEU A 11 -18.51 -5.26 10.50
N ALA A 12 -18.14 -4.00 10.20
CA ALA A 12 -18.47 -2.84 11.01
C ALA A 12 -19.99 -2.68 11.17
N THR A 13 -20.73 -2.89 10.07
CA THR A 13 -22.19 -2.81 10.02
C THR A 13 -22.83 -3.88 10.91
N ARG A 14 -22.48 -5.16 10.72
CA ARG A 14 -23.06 -6.28 11.47
C ARG A 14 -22.67 -6.26 12.95
N SER A 15 -21.45 -5.85 13.27
CA SER A 15 -20.98 -5.76 14.65
C SER A 15 -21.46 -4.49 15.38
N ARG A 16 -22.00 -3.50 14.65
CA ARG A 16 -22.33 -2.17 15.16
C ARG A 16 -21.15 -1.50 15.86
N ARG A 17 -19.94 -1.73 15.33
CA ARG A 17 -18.70 -1.13 15.83
C ARG A 17 -18.11 -0.23 14.77
N ARG A 18 -17.71 0.96 15.17
CA ARG A 18 -16.90 1.83 14.33
C ARG A 18 -15.45 1.33 14.35
N LEU A 19 -14.98 0.76 13.25
CA LEU A 19 -13.66 0.15 13.19
C LEU A 19 -12.59 1.20 12.87
N MET A 20 -11.46 1.16 13.57
CA MET A 20 -10.29 1.98 13.23
C MET A 20 -9.45 1.22 12.22
N ILE A 21 -9.40 1.69 10.98
CA ILE A 21 -8.75 0.98 9.87
C ILE A 21 -7.55 1.77 9.38
N ARG A 22 -6.36 1.19 9.59
CA ARG A 22 -5.10 1.71 9.06
C ARG A 22 -4.90 1.26 7.62
N LEU A 23 -4.83 2.23 6.70
CA LEU A 23 -4.44 1.99 5.31
C LEU A 23 -2.94 2.24 5.14
N VAL A 24 -2.23 1.21 4.66
CA VAL A 24 -0.78 1.22 4.33
C VAL A 24 -0.56 0.76 2.89
N LYS A 25 0.60 1.08 2.31
CA LYS A 25 0.99 0.56 0.98
C LYS A 25 1.48 -0.89 1.06
N GLY A 26 2.33 -1.20 2.04
CA GLY A 26 2.89 -2.53 2.28
C GLY A 26 4.37 -2.46 2.64
N ALA A 27 4.88 -3.48 3.34
CA ALA A 27 6.26 -3.51 3.86
C ALA A 27 7.00 -4.83 3.52
N TYR A 28 6.43 -5.65 2.64
CA TYR A 28 6.93 -7.00 2.33
C TYR A 28 7.04 -7.26 0.81
N TRP A 29 7.03 -6.22 -0.02
CA TRP A 29 6.93 -6.36 -1.47
C TRP A 29 7.98 -7.31 -2.06
N ASP A 30 9.27 -7.14 -1.75
CA ASP A 30 10.32 -8.01 -2.28
C ASP A 30 10.17 -9.47 -1.83
N SER A 31 9.70 -9.69 -0.59
CA SER A 31 9.44 -11.04 -0.07
C SER A 31 8.25 -11.69 -0.76
N GLU A 32 7.19 -10.95 -1.06
CA GLU A 32 6.03 -11.46 -1.80
C GLU A 32 6.39 -11.82 -3.26
N ILE A 33 7.21 -10.99 -3.93
CA ILE A 33 7.71 -11.30 -5.27
C ILE A 33 8.54 -12.58 -5.25
N LYS A 34 9.52 -12.66 -4.33
CA LYS A 34 10.39 -13.84 -4.19
C LYS A 34 9.59 -15.10 -3.87
N ARG A 35 8.66 -15.02 -2.90
CA ARG A 35 7.85 -16.15 -2.47
C ARG A 35 6.98 -16.69 -3.59
N ALA A 36 6.26 -15.82 -4.31
CA ALA A 36 5.42 -16.25 -5.43
C ALA A 36 6.24 -16.93 -6.54
N GLN A 37 7.46 -16.44 -6.82
CA GLN A 37 8.37 -17.08 -7.78
C GLN A 37 8.87 -18.44 -7.31
N MET A 38 9.30 -18.55 -6.04
CA MET A 38 9.78 -19.80 -5.46
C MET A 38 8.69 -20.86 -5.38
N ASP A 39 7.47 -20.46 -5.01
CA ASP A 39 6.32 -21.35 -4.85
C ASP A 39 5.64 -21.66 -6.20
N GLY A 40 6.13 -21.09 -7.32
CA GLY A 40 5.60 -21.35 -8.67
C GLY A 40 4.12 -20.97 -8.83
N LEU A 41 3.67 -19.89 -8.19
CA LEU A 41 2.27 -19.47 -8.19
C LEU A 41 1.83 -18.87 -9.54
N GLU A 42 0.52 -18.75 -9.75
CA GLU A 42 -0.03 -18.21 -11.00
C GLU A 42 0.28 -16.73 -11.24
N GLY A 43 0.64 -15.99 -10.19
CA GLY A 43 0.97 -14.58 -10.25
C GLY A 43 1.35 -14.02 -8.89
N TYR A 44 1.34 -12.70 -8.78
CA TYR A 44 1.74 -11.99 -7.56
C TYR A 44 0.53 -11.50 -6.76
N PRO A 45 0.54 -11.63 -5.42
CA PRO A 45 -0.50 -11.06 -4.56
C PRO A 45 -0.37 -9.53 -4.38
N VAL A 46 0.66 -8.93 -4.98
CA VAL A 46 1.00 -7.50 -4.90
C VAL A 46 1.20 -6.92 -6.30
N TYR A 47 0.98 -5.62 -6.46
CA TYR A 47 1.31 -4.94 -7.70
C TYR A 47 2.82 -4.96 -7.96
N THR A 48 3.22 -5.17 -9.21
CA THR A 48 4.63 -5.20 -9.62
C THR A 48 5.18 -3.83 -10.01
N ARG A 49 4.31 -2.82 -10.17
CA ARG A 49 4.71 -1.42 -10.39
C ARG A 49 4.28 -0.56 -9.21
N LYS A 50 5.19 0.27 -8.70
CA LYS A 50 4.94 1.14 -7.55
C LYS A 50 3.75 2.09 -7.76
N VAL A 51 3.61 2.64 -8.97
CA VAL A 51 2.51 3.56 -9.31
C VAL A 51 1.13 2.92 -9.18
N TYR A 52 0.99 1.62 -9.44
CA TYR A 52 -0.28 0.91 -9.24
C TYR A 52 -0.65 0.79 -7.76
N THR A 53 0.34 0.62 -6.89
CA THR A 53 0.13 0.69 -5.44
C THR A 53 -0.31 2.08 -5.00
N ASP A 54 0.22 3.15 -5.58
CA ASP A 54 -0.22 4.52 -5.29
C ASP A 54 -1.68 4.75 -5.71
N VAL A 55 -2.06 4.35 -6.93
CA VAL A 55 -3.45 4.45 -7.41
C VAL A 55 -4.39 3.61 -6.54
N SER A 56 -4.02 2.37 -6.21
CA SER A 56 -4.79 1.51 -5.31
C SER A 56 -4.96 2.14 -3.94
N TYR A 57 -3.93 2.79 -3.40
CA TYR A 57 -4.01 3.48 -2.11
C TYR A 57 -5.04 4.61 -2.15
N LEU A 58 -5.03 5.46 -3.19
CA LEU A 58 -6.00 6.54 -3.33
C LEU A 58 -7.44 6.03 -3.55
N ALA A 59 -7.62 4.98 -4.35
CA ALA A 59 -8.93 4.35 -4.53
C ALA A 59 -9.48 3.77 -3.21
N CYS A 60 -8.62 3.10 -2.44
CA CYS A 60 -8.97 2.57 -1.11
C CYS A 60 -9.26 3.69 -0.11
N ALA A 61 -8.50 4.79 -0.14
CA ALA A 61 -8.73 5.95 0.71
C ALA A 61 -10.09 6.59 0.41
N LYS A 62 -10.43 6.77 -0.87
CA LYS A 62 -11.76 7.25 -1.29
C LYS A 62 -12.88 6.36 -0.77
N LYS A 63 -12.71 5.03 -0.85
CA LYS A 63 -13.69 4.06 -0.31
C LYS A 63 -13.87 4.21 1.22
N LEU A 64 -12.78 4.34 1.97
CA LEU A 64 -12.83 4.50 3.43
C LEU A 64 -13.45 5.85 3.86
N LEU A 65 -13.14 6.94 3.14
CA LEU A 65 -13.71 8.27 3.39
C LEU A 65 -15.23 8.33 3.15
N ALA A 66 -15.77 7.44 2.30
CA ALA A 66 -17.20 7.40 1.97
C ALA A 66 -18.09 6.82 3.09
N VAL A 67 -17.51 6.21 4.13
CA VAL A 67 -18.24 5.50 5.20
C VAL A 67 -17.80 5.93 6.62
N PRO A 68 -17.75 7.23 6.93
CA PRO A 68 -17.13 7.74 8.17
C PRO A 68 -17.88 7.31 9.44
N ASN A 69 -19.15 6.92 9.34
CA ASN A 69 -19.96 6.41 10.45
C ASN A 69 -19.58 4.98 10.86
N LEU A 70 -19.08 4.18 9.90
CA LEU A 70 -18.72 2.77 10.11
C LEU A 70 -17.23 2.60 10.34
N ILE A 71 -16.41 3.46 9.74
CA ILE A 71 -14.96 3.35 9.80
C ILE A 71 -14.36 4.68 10.23
N TYR A 72 -13.34 4.61 11.08
CA TYR A 72 -12.38 5.67 11.33
C TYR A 72 -11.12 5.38 10.50
N PRO A 73 -10.94 6.05 9.35
CA PRO A 73 -9.79 5.81 8.47
C PRO A 73 -8.51 6.39 9.06
N GLN A 74 -7.40 5.64 8.98
CA GLN A 74 -6.09 6.07 9.43
C GLN A 74 -5.09 5.92 8.27
N PHE A 75 -4.73 7.03 7.63
CA PHE A 75 -3.90 7.03 6.43
C PHE A 75 -2.42 7.09 6.80
N ALA A 76 -1.77 5.92 6.84
CA ALA A 76 -0.34 5.81 7.13
C ALA A 76 0.48 5.99 5.85
N THR A 77 1.16 7.14 5.71
CA THR A 77 2.01 7.44 4.55
C THR A 77 3.01 8.55 4.85
N HIS A 78 4.19 8.50 4.22
CA HIS A 78 5.19 9.56 4.18
C HIS A 78 5.28 10.27 2.83
N ASN A 79 4.39 9.93 1.89
CA ASN A 79 4.40 10.51 0.55
C ASN A 79 3.50 11.77 0.52
N ALA A 80 4.10 12.93 0.31
CA ALA A 80 3.39 14.22 0.38
C ALA A 80 2.27 14.34 -0.67
N HIS A 81 2.48 13.81 -1.88
CA HIS A 81 1.43 13.76 -2.92
C HIS A 81 0.23 12.91 -2.45
N THR A 82 0.49 11.73 -1.90
CA THR A 82 -0.57 10.83 -1.39
C THR A 82 -1.36 11.52 -0.26
N LEU A 83 -0.66 12.19 0.65
CA LEU A 83 -1.28 12.98 1.72
C LEU A 83 -2.16 14.10 1.15
N ALA A 84 -1.60 14.92 0.25
CA ALA A 84 -2.30 16.05 -0.35
C ALA A 84 -3.55 15.59 -1.12
N ALA A 85 -3.45 14.52 -1.92
CA ALA A 85 -4.57 13.94 -2.63
C ALA A 85 -5.69 13.51 -1.66
N ILE A 86 -5.36 12.82 -0.56
CA ILE A 86 -6.35 12.41 0.44
C ILE A 86 -6.96 13.60 1.17
N TYR A 87 -6.16 14.62 1.50
CA TYR A 87 -6.63 15.87 2.07
C TYR A 87 -7.67 16.54 1.17
N GLN A 88 -7.43 16.60 -0.15
CA GLN A 88 -8.38 17.12 -1.12
C GLN A 88 -9.62 16.22 -1.28
N LEU A 89 -9.44 14.89 -1.33
CA LEU A 89 -10.54 13.93 -1.43
C LEU A 89 -11.50 13.99 -0.22
N ALA A 90 -10.97 14.28 0.97
CA ALA A 90 -11.78 14.42 2.19
C ALA A 90 -12.57 15.75 2.25
N GLY A 91 -12.18 16.74 1.45
CA GLY A 91 -12.81 18.06 1.39
C GLY A 91 -12.58 18.93 2.63
N GLN A 92 -13.31 20.05 2.69
CA GLN A 92 -13.13 21.09 3.70
C GLN A 92 -13.88 20.82 5.01
N ASN A 93 -14.91 19.97 4.99
CA ASN A 93 -15.80 19.70 6.13
C ASN A 93 -15.21 18.68 7.11
N TYR A 94 -14.02 18.98 7.62
CA TYR A 94 -13.37 18.13 8.61
C TYR A 94 -13.94 18.35 10.01
N TYR A 95 -14.12 17.26 10.73
CA TYR A 95 -14.45 17.26 12.16
C TYR A 95 -13.52 16.30 12.92
N PRO A 96 -13.19 16.59 14.20
CA PRO A 96 -12.40 15.69 15.03
C PRO A 96 -12.99 14.28 15.06
N GLY A 97 -12.16 13.28 14.76
CA GLY A 97 -12.59 11.89 14.71
C GLY A 97 -13.17 11.45 13.36
N GLN A 98 -13.16 12.29 12.32
CA GLN A 98 -13.54 11.88 10.96
C GLN A 98 -12.51 10.89 10.38
N TYR A 99 -11.23 11.27 10.37
CA TYR A 99 -10.08 10.46 9.98
C TYR A 99 -8.80 11.02 10.60
N GLU A 100 -7.70 10.27 10.53
CA GLU A 100 -6.36 10.78 10.84
C GLU A 100 -5.33 10.34 9.80
N PHE A 101 -4.21 11.05 9.76
CA PHE A 101 -3.00 10.53 9.16
C PHE A 101 -2.17 9.78 10.20
N GLN A 102 -1.22 8.99 9.73
CA GLN A 102 -0.21 8.37 10.58
C GLN A 102 1.16 8.42 9.94
N CYS A 103 2.18 8.52 10.78
CA CYS A 103 3.56 8.42 10.37
C CYS A 103 4.39 7.58 11.34
N LEU A 104 5.56 7.16 10.90
CA LEU A 104 6.56 6.59 11.78
C LEU A 104 7.36 7.67 12.49
N HIS A 105 7.68 7.42 13.76
CA HIS A 105 8.64 8.18 14.52
C HIS A 105 10.03 8.18 13.85
N GLY A 106 10.70 9.34 13.85
CA GLY A 106 12.03 9.56 13.28
C GLY A 106 12.05 9.68 11.77
N MET A 107 10.89 9.84 11.11
CA MET A 107 10.80 9.83 9.66
C MET A 107 9.77 10.81 9.10
N GLY A 108 8.55 10.79 9.62
CA GLY A 108 7.44 11.54 9.03
C GLY A 108 7.22 12.91 9.64
N GLU A 109 7.86 13.21 10.76
CA GLU A 109 7.66 14.44 11.52
C GLU A 109 7.84 15.70 10.66
N PRO A 110 8.90 15.86 9.83
CA PRO A 110 9.06 17.08 9.03
C PRO A 110 7.88 17.35 8.07
N LEU A 111 7.28 16.29 7.51
CA LEU A 111 6.07 16.41 6.69
C LEU A 111 4.86 16.80 7.55
N TYR A 112 4.62 16.06 8.64
CA TYR A 112 3.41 16.22 9.45
C TYR A 112 3.41 17.44 10.38
N GLU A 113 4.56 18.05 10.62
CA GLU A 113 4.67 19.39 11.20
C GLU A 113 4.07 20.47 10.30
N GLN A 114 3.95 20.24 8.99
CA GLN A 114 3.23 21.12 8.05
C GLN A 114 1.72 20.82 7.98
N VAL A 115 1.28 19.73 8.59
CA VAL A 115 -0.09 19.19 8.46
C VAL A 115 -0.89 19.39 9.74
N THR A 116 -0.27 19.10 10.88
CA THR A 116 -0.85 19.30 12.21
C THR A 116 -0.78 20.77 12.59
N GLY A 117 -1.78 21.28 13.32
CA GLY A 117 -1.90 22.69 13.70
C GLY A 117 -3.01 23.45 12.97
N LYS A 118 -3.30 24.68 13.39
CA LYS A 118 -4.46 25.43 12.87
C LYS A 118 -4.19 25.94 11.46
N VAL A 119 -5.27 26.10 10.68
CA VAL A 119 -5.20 26.72 9.35
C VAL A 119 -4.68 28.17 9.43
N ALA A 120 -5.02 28.88 10.51
CA ALA A 120 -4.51 30.23 10.77
C ALA A 120 -2.97 30.30 10.89
N ASP A 121 -2.32 29.18 11.24
CA ASP A 121 -0.86 29.07 11.35
C ASP A 121 -0.23 28.55 10.04
N GLY A 122 -1.00 28.50 8.95
CA GLY A 122 -0.56 28.00 7.63
C GLY A 122 -0.51 26.47 7.51
N LYS A 123 -1.12 25.74 8.45
CA LYS A 123 -1.14 24.26 8.47
C LYS A 123 -2.46 23.71 7.91
N LEU A 124 -2.62 22.39 7.87
CA LEU A 124 -3.82 21.74 7.29
C LEU A 124 -4.92 21.39 8.28
N ASN A 125 -4.70 21.56 9.59
CA ASN A 125 -5.63 21.17 10.65
C ASN A 125 -6.13 19.73 10.49
N ARG A 126 -5.18 18.79 10.32
CA ARG A 126 -5.44 17.35 10.31
C ARG A 126 -4.55 16.65 11.34
N PRO A 127 -5.09 15.72 12.15
CA PRO A 127 -4.31 15.03 13.15
C PRO A 127 -3.38 14.01 12.49
N CYS A 128 -2.22 13.80 13.10
CA CYS A 128 -1.32 12.71 12.77
C CYS A 128 -0.97 11.93 14.03
N ARG A 129 -1.14 10.59 13.98
CA ARG A 129 -0.67 9.70 15.04
C ARG A 129 0.69 9.14 14.67
N ILE A 130 1.65 9.31 15.58
CA ILE A 130 3.00 8.77 15.43
C ILE A 130 3.01 7.30 15.90
N TYR A 131 3.46 6.40 15.02
CA TYR A 131 3.79 5.03 15.39
C TYR A 131 5.22 5.01 15.92
N ALA A 132 5.35 4.85 17.25
CA ALA A 132 6.62 4.83 17.95
C ALA A 132 7.01 3.38 18.29
N PRO A 133 8.07 2.82 17.68
CA PRO A 133 8.62 1.53 18.10
C PRO A 133 9.18 1.64 19.52
N VAL A 134 8.83 0.70 20.39
CA VAL A 134 9.33 0.63 21.78
C VAL A 134 9.86 -0.77 22.02
N GLY A 135 11.11 -0.89 22.46
CA GLY A 135 11.77 -2.17 22.70
C GLY A 135 13.23 -1.98 23.07
N THR A 136 13.92 -3.08 23.38
CA THR A 136 15.36 -3.08 23.63
C THR A 136 16.14 -2.93 22.32
N HIS A 137 17.45 -2.63 22.42
CA HIS A 137 18.34 -2.54 21.26
C HIS A 137 18.31 -3.82 20.40
N GLU A 138 18.32 -4.99 21.03
CA GLU A 138 18.29 -6.29 20.35
C GLU A 138 17.01 -6.46 19.52
N THR A 139 15.85 -6.11 20.09
CA THR A 139 14.56 -6.20 19.39
C THR A 139 14.47 -5.19 18.23
N LEU A 140 15.12 -4.03 18.36
CA LEU A 140 15.12 -3.00 17.33
C LEU A 140 15.91 -3.42 16.09
N LEU A 141 17.01 -4.16 16.23
CA LEU A 141 17.90 -4.50 15.09
C LEU A 141 17.20 -5.30 13.99
N ALA A 142 16.45 -6.36 14.36
CA ALA A 142 15.69 -7.16 13.40
C ALA A 142 14.60 -6.33 12.70
N TYR A 143 14.03 -5.35 13.41
CA TYR A 143 13.03 -4.43 12.89
C TYR A 143 13.64 -3.32 12.01
N LEU A 144 14.87 -2.89 12.30
CA LEU A 144 15.57 -1.79 11.66
C LEU A 144 15.86 -2.09 10.19
N VAL A 145 16.32 -3.30 9.86
CA VAL A 145 16.62 -3.70 8.47
C VAL A 145 15.40 -3.51 7.57
N ARG A 146 14.24 -4.01 7.98
CA ARG A 146 12.99 -3.83 7.22
C ARG A 146 12.64 -2.35 7.07
N ARG A 147 12.91 -1.55 8.11
CA ARG A 147 12.55 -0.14 8.10
C ARG A 147 13.45 0.72 7.23
N LEU A 148 14.73 0.36 7.14
CA LEU A 148 15.67 0.94 6.19
C LEU A 148 15.28 0.59 4.74
N LEU A 149 14.88 -0.65 4.47
CA LEU A 149 14.45 -1.05 3.12
C LEU A 149 13.18 -0.32 2.66
N GLU A 150 12.18 -0.17 3.54
CA GLU A 150 10.91 0.49 3.21
C GLU A 150 11.09 1.94 2.74
N ASN A 151 12.05 2.67 3.33
CA ASN A 151 12.21 4.10 3.08
C ASN A 151 13.47 4.45 2.26
N GLY A 152 14.45 3.55 2.19
CA GLY A 152 15.68 3.71 1.42
C GLY A 152 15.60 3.18 -0.01
N ALA A 153 14.49 2.54 -0.41
CA ALA A 153 14.30 2.12 -1.80
C ALA A 153 14.30 3.33 -2.74
N ASN A 154 14.88 3.20 -3.95
CA ASN A 154 14.95 4.29 -4.93
C ASN A 154 13.58 4.87 -5.33
N THR A 155 12.51 4.07 -5.19
CA THR A 155 11.14 4.48 -5.47
C THR A 155 10.41 5.07 -4.26
N SER A 156 11.04 5.08 -3.08
CA SER A 156 10.55 5.70 -1.86
C SER A 156 10.51 7.22 -2.01
N PHE A 157 9.42 7.83 -1.54
CA PHE A 157 9.31 9.29 -1.52
C PHE A 157 10.35 9.93 -0.60
N VAL A 158 10.63 9.31 0.55
CA VAL A 158 11.62 9.82 1.52
C VAL A 158 13.02 9.83 0.92
N ASN A 159 13.37 8.82 0.12
CA ASN A 159 14.64 8.81 -0.59
C ASN A 159 14.69 9.86 -1.71
N ARG A 160 13.61 9.96 -2.50
CA ARG A 160 13.56 10.91 -3.63
C ARG A 160 13.53 12.38 -3.21
N ILE A 161 12.92 12.74 -2.07
CA ILE A 161 12.91 14.14 -1.59
C ILE A 161 14.26 14.58 -1.04
N ALA A 162 15.10 13.64 -0.60
CA ALA A 162 16.47 13.93 -0.17
C ALA A 162 17.42 14.16 -1.36
N ASP A 163 17.03 13.72 -2.57
CA ASP A 163 17.79 13.93 -3.79
C ASP A 163 17.47 15.30 -4.41
N THR A 164 18.37 16.26 -4.22
CA THR A 164 18.22 17.63 -4.72
C THR A 164 18.33 17.74 -6.25
N SER A 165 18.69 16.67 -6.96
CA SER A 165 18.73 16.66 -8.43
C SER A 165 17.36 16.40 -9.06
N LEU A 166 16.39 15.85 -8.30
CA LEU A 166 15.07 15.54 -8.81
C LEU A 166 14.16 16.79 -8.82
N PRO A 167 13.49 17.10 -9.95
CA PRO A 167 12.53 18.19 -10.01
C PRO A 167 11.34 17.94 -9.08
N LEU A 168 10.87 19.00 -8.41
CA LEU A 168 9.70 18.92 -7.53
C LEU A 168 8.45 18.40 -8.26
N ASP A 169 8.27 18.80 -9.52
CA ASP A 169 7.15 18.38 -10.38
C ASP A 169 7.09 16.84 -10.54
N GLU A 170 8.24 16.16 -10.51
CA GLU A 170 8.27 14.69 -10.57
C GLU A 170 7.94 14.02 -9.23
N LEU A 171 8.13 14.72 -8.11
CA LEU A 171 7.77 14.24 -6.77
C LEU A 171 6.27 14.37 -6.53
N VAL A 172 5.64 15.39 -7.13
CA VAL A 172 4.20 15.69 -7.01
C VAL A 172 3.38 15.25 -8.21
N ALA A 173 3.96 14.46 -9.12
CA ALA A 173 3.24 13.91 -10.27
C ALA A 173 2.09 13.00 -9.81
N ASP A 174 0.91 13.20 -10.43
CA ASP A 174 -0.27 12.39 -10.15
C ASP A 174 -0.07 10.94 -10.64
N PRO A 175 -0.17 9.93 -9.75
CA PRO A 175 -0.01 8.54 -10.13
C PRO A 175 -1.11 8.06 -11.09
N VAL A 176 -2.30 8.66 -11.11
CA VAL A 176 -3.36 8.29 -12.07
C VAL A 176 -2.93 8.71 -13.48
N THR A 177 -2.54 9.97 -13.65
CA THR A 177 -1.97 10.48 -14.91
C THR A 177 -0.76 9.66 -15.37
N ALA A 178 0.10 9.23 -14.44
CA ALA A 178 1.24 8.37 -14.77
C ALA A 178 0.81 6.97 -15.27
N VAL A 179 -0.22 6.36 -14.70
CA VAL A 179 -0.79 5.09 -15.18
C VAL A 179 -1.45 5.26 -16.55
N GLU A 180 -2.15 6.36 -16.80
CA GLU A 180 -2.76 6.65 -18.10
C GLU A 180 -1.70 6.81 -19.20
N LYS A 181 -0.60 7.52 -18.91
CA LYS A 181 0.55 7.64 -19.83
C LYS A 181 1.19 6.29 -20.13
N LEU A 182 1.39 5.45 -19.11
CA LEU A 182 1.90 4.08 -19.30
C LEU A 182 0.95 3.27 -20.18
N ALA A 183 -0.35 3.36 -19.96
CA ALA A 183 -1.35 2.66 -20.76
C ALA A 183 -1.33 3.10 -22.24
N GLN A 184 -1.15 4.39 -22.50
CA GLN A 184 -0.99 4.90 -23.86
C GLN A 184 0.28 4.37 -24.54
N GLN A 185 1.40 4.31 -23.80
CA GLN A 185 2.68 3.83 -24.33
C GLN A 185 2.70 2.32 -24.57
N GLU A 186 2.07 1.55 -23.68
CA GLU A 186 2.12 0.09 -23.70
C GLU A 186 0.87 -0.54 -24.35
N GLY A 187 -0.10 0.29 -24.76
CA GLY A 187 -1.35 -0.13 -25.41
C GLY A 187 -2.40 -0.73 -24.47
N GLN A 188 -2.11 -0.86 -23.17
CA GLN A 188 -3.03 -1.44 -22.19
C GLN A 188 -2.77 -0.91 -20.77
N THR A 189 -3.84 -0.67 -20.00
CA THR A 189 -3.73 -0.30 -18.58
C THR A 189 -3.43 -1.52 -17.71
N GLY A 190 -2.55 -1.36 -16.73
CA GLY A 190 -2.36 -2.36 -15.66
C GLY A 190 -1.41 -3.50 -16.00
N LEU A 191 -0.62 -3.38 -17.07
CA LEU A 191 0.39 -4.37 -17.42
C LEU A 191 1.45 -4.52 -16.31
N PRO A 192 1.92 -5.75 -16.03
CA PRO A 192 2.92 -6.01 -15.01
C PRO A 192 4.25 -5.29 -15.33
N HIS A 193 5.17 -5.27 -14.37
CA HIS A 193 6.46 -4.64 -14.57
C HIS A 193 7.29 -5.49 -15.55
N PRO A 194 7.82 -4.93 -16.65
CA PRO A 194 8.43 -5.72 -17.73
C PRO A 194 9.70 -6.47 -17.29
N LYS A 195 10.35 -6.00 -16.22
CA LYS A 195 11.55 -6.65 -15.64
C LYS A 195 11.26 -7.64 -14.51
N ILE A 196 9.99 -7.94 -14.23
CA ILE A 196 9.59 -8.91 -13.21
C ILE A 196 8.80 -10.01 -13.91
N PRO A 197 9.45 -11.12 -14.33
CA PRO A 197 8.78 -12.20 -15.04
C PRO A 197 7.82 -12.92 -14.11
N LEU A 198 6.67 -13.39 -14.62
CA LEU A 198 5.75 -14.23 -13.85
C LEU A 198 6.46 -15.50 -13.34
N PRO A 199 5.98 -16.13 -12.25
CA PRO A 199 6.62 -17.34 -11.72
C PRO A 199 6.74 -18.48 -12.75
N ARG A 200 5.76 -18.60 -13.67
CA ARG A 200 5.78 -19.57 -14.79
C ARG A 200 6.92 -19.30 -15.78
N ASP A 201 7.25 -18.03 -16.00
CA ASP A 201 8.18 -17.56 -17.02
C ASP A 201 9.59 -17.29 -16.47
N LEU A 202 9.87 -17.74 -15.23
CA LEU A 202 11.09 -17.40 -14.50
C LEU A 202 12.39 -17.75 -15.24
N TYR A 203 12.36 -18.76 -16.12
CA TYR A 203 13.53 -19.22 -16.88
C TYR A 203 13.52 -18.76 -18.35
N GLY A 204 12.61 -17.87 -18.73
CA GLY A 204 12.51 -17.31 -20.08
C GLY A 204 12.41 -18.39 -21.16
N HIS A 205 13.16 -18.22 -22.25
CA HIS A 205 13.13 -19.16 -23.39
C HIS A 205 13.76 -20.54 -23.11
N GLY A 206 14.41 -20.73 -21.95
CA GLY A 206 15.07 -21.99 -21.63
C GLY A 206 14.08 -23.11 -21.33
N ARG A 207 13.04 -22.81 -20.54
CA ARG A 207 11.93 -23.72 -20.23
C ARG A 207 10.85 -22.98 -19.43
N ASP A 208 9.67 -23.57 -19.42
CA ASP A 208 8.65 -23.21 -18.45
C ASP A 208 9.02 -23.69 -17.03
N ASN A 209 8.64 -22.93 -16.01
CA ASN A 209 8.73 -23.35 -14.62
C ASN A 209 7.57 -24.28 -14.22
N SER A 210 7.77 -25.20 -13.28
CA SER A 210 6.68 -25.98 -12.68
C SER A 210 5.71 -25.06 -11.93
N ALA A 211 4.42 -25.42 -11.93
CA ALA A 211 3.40 -24.71 -11.16
C ALA A 211 3.25 -25.34 -9.77
N GLY A 212 3.16 -24.50 -8.74
CA GLY A 212 2.83 -24.92 -7.37
C GLY A 212 1.36 -24.70 -7.03
N LEU A 213 1.04 -24.85 -5.74
CA LEU A 213 -0.29 -24.63 -5.19
C LEU A 213 -0.21 -23.65 -4.02
N ASP A 214 -1.04 -22.61 -4.05
CA ASP A 214 -1.20 -21.71 -2.91
C ASP A 214 -2.11 -22.36 -1.86
N LEU A 215 -1.49 -22.93 -0.82
CA LEU A 215 -2.19 -23.55 0.30
C LEU A 215 -2.79 -22.55 1.29
N ALA A 216 -2.63 -21.24 1.08
CA ALA A 216 -3.33 -20.20 1.83
C ALA A 216 -4.64 -19.75 1.13
N ASN A 217 -4.91 -20.27 -0.08
CA ASN A 217 -6.12 -19.97 -0.82
C ASN A 217 -7.20 -21.03 -0.58
N GLU A 218 -8.28 -20.63 0.09
CA GLU A 218 -9.39 -21.52 0.45
C GLU A 218 -10.05 -22.20 -0.75
N HIS A 219 -10.12 -21.52 -1.91
CA HIS A 219 -10.65 -22.15 -3.13
C HIS A 219 -9.71 -23.24 -3.64
N ARG A 220 -8.39 -23.02 -3.58
CA ARG A 220 -7.39 -24.03 -3.97
C ARG A 220 -7.39 -25.21 -3.01
N LEU A 221 -7.49 -24.96 -1.70
CA LEU A 221 -7.62 -26.02 -0.69
C LEU A 221 -8.89 -26.85 -0.89
N ALA A 222 -10.03 -26.21 -1.15
CA ALA A 222 -11.29 -26.91 -1.40
C ALA A 222 -11.21 -27.81 -2.65
N SER A 223 -10.67 -27.30 -3.76
CA SER A 223 -10.46 -28.11 -4.97
C SER A 223 -9.47 -29.25 -4.74
N LEU A 224 -8.37 -29.01 -4.02
CA LEU A 224 -7.37 -30.02 -3.69
C LEU A 224 -7.96 -31.12 -2.81
N SER A 225 -8.72 -30.76 -1.77
CA SER A 225 -9.38 -31.71 -0.87
C SER A 225 -10.35 -32.61 -1.64
N SER A 226 -11.17 -32.04 -2.52
CA SER A 226 -12.09 -32.82 -3.37
C SER A 226 -11.33 -33.77 -4.30
N ALA A 227 -10.26 -33.32 -4.94
CA ALA A 227 -9.44 -34.16 -5.81
C ALA A 227 -8.79 -35.33 -5.06
N LEU A 228 -8.25 -35.06 -3.86
CA LEU A 228 -7.63 -36.10 -3.03
C LEU A 228 -8.64 -37.15 -2.57
N LEU A 229 -9.83 -36.73 -2.14
CA LEU A 229 -10.91 -37.65 -1.72
C LEU A 229 -11.41 -38.53 -2.87
N ASN A 230 -11.47 -38.00 -4.10
CA ASN A 230 -11.90 -38.78 -5.27
C ASN A 230 -10.83 -39.74 -5.80
N SER A 231 -9.58 -39.56 -5.38
CA SER A 231 -8.43 -40.40 -5.80
C SER A 231 -8.07 -41.51 -4.81
N ALA A 232 -8.68 -41.48 -3.61
CA ALA A 232 -8.51 -42.46 -2.55
C ALA A 232 -9.54 -43.60 -2.68
#